data_AF-A0A353D4A4-F1
#
_entry.id   AF-A0A353D4A4-F1
#
_cell.length_a   1.000
_cell.length_b   1.000
_cell.length_c   1.000
_cell.angle_alpha   90.00
_cell.angle_beta   90.00
_cell.angle_gamma   90.00
#
_symmetry.space_group_name_H-M   'P 1'
#
loop_
_entity.id
_entity.type
_entity.pdbx_description
1 polymer ?
#
loop_
_entity_poly.entity_id
_entity_poly.type
_entity_poly.pdbx_seq_one_letter_code
_entity_poly.pdbx_strand_id
1 'polypeptide(L)' 'RMSLKERLISLHDVQGVGLELCGITTSQIKLANDKLYEGVEIVPSGVVRIAELQHQGYAYIKVE' A
#
# COMPACT_ATOMS: atom_id res chain seq x y z
N ARG A 1 13.95 9.26 -17.62
CA ARG A 1 12.84 9.57 -16.68
C ARG A 1 12.45 8.26 -16.03
N MET A 2 12.45 8.16 -14.70
CA MET A 2 12.00 6.94 -14.01
C MET A 2 10.50 6.73 -14.20
N SER A 3 10.12 5.46 -14.33
CA SER A 3 8.75 4.98 -14.25
C SER A 3 8.19 5.11 -12.83
N LEU A 4 6.86 5.02 -12.71
CA LEU A 4 6.20 5.03 -11.40
C LEU A 4 6.63 3.83 -10.54
N LYS A 5 6.80 2.66 -11.17
CA LYS A 5 7.23 1.43 -10.51
C LYS A 5 8.61 1.59 -9.86
N GLU A 6 9.58 2.13 -10.60
CA GLU A 6 10.95 2.32 -10.08
C GLU A 6 10.97 3.30 -8.90
N ARG A 7 10.16 4.36 -8.94
CA ARG A 7 10.03 5.32 -7.83
C ARG A 7 9.41 4.68 -6.60
N LEU A 8 8.37 3.85 -6.78
CA LEU A 8 7.70 3.15 -5.68
C LEU A 8 8.66 2.17 -4.98
N ILE A 9 9.38 1.36 -5.76
CA ILE A 9 10.35 0.38 -5.25
C ILE A 9 11.48 1.10 -4.51
N SER A 10 12.01 2.21 -5.05
CA SER A 10 13.05 2.98 -4.37
C SER A 10 12.60 3.54 -3.01
N LEU A 11 11.32 3.92 -2.85
CA LEU A 11 10.79 4.38 -1.56
C LEU A 11 10.72 3.24 -0.55
N HIS A 12 10.28 2.06 -0.99
CA HIS A 12 10.25 0.88 -0.14
C HIS A 12 11.67 0.45 0.29
N ASP A 13 12.55 0.21 -0.68
CA ASP A 13 13.85 -0.45 -0.41
C ASP A 13 14.86 0.47 0.27
N VAL A 14 14.84 1.77 -0.04
CA VAL A 14 15.84 2.73 0.47
C VAL A 14 15.34 3.51 1.67
N GLN A 15 14.05 3.86 1.69
CA GLN A 15 13.47 4.71 2.74
C GLN A 15 12.60 3.92 3.74
N GLY A 16 12.40 2.62 3.52
CA GLY A 16 11.59 1.78 4.41
C GLY A 16 10.11 2.16 4.40
N VAL A 17 9.60 2.72 3.29
CA VAL A 17 8.18 3.07 3.19
C VAL A 17 7.36 1.80 3.05
N GLY A 18 6.49 1.53 4.03
CA GLY A 18 5.56 0.41 4.01
C GLY A 18 4.54 0.54 2.87
N LEU A 19 4.28 -0.57 2.19
CA LEU A 19 3.33 -0.66 1.08
C LEU A 19 2.21 -1.64 1.45
N GLU A 20 1.00 -1.11 1.66
CA GLU A 20 -0.18 -1.93 2.00
C GLU A 20 -1.25 -1.82 0.91
N LEU A 21 -1.87 -2.95 0.56
CA LEU A 21 -2.97 -3.03 -0.40
C LEU A 21 -4.25 -3.57 0.24
N CYS A 22 -5.39 -2.96 -0.09
CA CYS A 22 -6.70 -3.37 0.41
C CYS A 22 -7.11 -4.75 -0.12
N GLY A 23 -7.32 -5.70 0.79
CA GLY A 23 -7.75 -7.07 0.49
C GLY A 23 -9.14 -7.13 -0.16
N ILE A 24 -10.09 -6.28 0.27
CA ILE A 24 -11.41 -6.17 -0.38
C ILE A 24 -11.25 -5.82 -1.85
N THR A 25 -10.45 -4.80 -2.17
CA THR A 25 -10.21 -4.37 -3.55
C THR A 25 -9.52 -5.46 -4.36
N THR A 26 -8.47 -6.09 -3.80
CA THR A 26 -7.75 -7.21 -4.42
C THR A 26 -8.71 -8.35 -4.79
N SER A 27 -9.61 -8.71 -3.86
CA SER A 27 -10.63 -9.74 -4.09
C SER A 27 -11.67 -9.34 -5.13
N GLN A 28 -12.14 -8.09 -5.13
CA GLN A 28 -13.17 -7.61 -6.06
C GLN A 28 -12.68 -7.61 -7.51
N ILE A 29 -11.42 -7.23 -7.74
CA ILE A 29 -10.82 -7.20 -9.08
C ILE A 29 -10.13 -8.53 -9.45
N LYS A 30 -10.17 -9.53 -8.56
CA LYS A 30 -9.51 -10.83 -8.73
C LYS A 30 -8.02 -10.71 -9.06
N LEU A 31 -7.34 -9.76 -8.41
CA LEU A 31 -5.90 -9.58 -8.58
C LEU A 31 -5.17 -10.73 -7.90
N ALA A 32 -4.39 -11.47 -8.68
CA ALA A 32 -3.59 -12.57 -8.16
C ALA A 32 -2.37 -12.03 -7.38
N ASN A 33 -2.02 -12.70 -6.28
CA ASN A 33 -0.95 -12.26 -5.39
C ASN A 33 0.42 -12.21 -6.09
N ASP A 34 0.65 -13.04 -7.11
CA ASP A 34 1.88 -13.05 -7.92
C ASP A 34 2.02 -11.82 -8.84
N LYS A 35 0.98 -10.99 -8.95
CA LYS A 35 1.02 -9.70 -9.65
C LYS A 35 1.38 -8.54 -8.74
N LEU A 36 1.44 -8.75 -7.43
CA LEU A 36 1.87 -7.73 -6.49
C LEU A 36 3.38 -7.53 -6.60
N TYR A 37 3.81 -6.29 -6.41
CA TYR A 37 5.22 -6.01 -6.27
C TYR A 37 5.74 -6.58 -4.95
N GLU A 38 7.00 -6.98 -4.94
CA GLU A 38 7.69 -7.39 -3.71
C GLU A 38 7.60 -6.28 -2.66
N GLY A 39 7.41 -6.67 -1.39
CA GLY A 39 7.23 -5.73 -0.27
C GLY A 39 5.80 -5.20 -0.09
N VAL A 40 4.86 -5.51 -0.99
CA VAL A 40 3.44 -5.13 -0.79
C VAL A 40 2.75 -6.15 0.12
N GLU A 41 2.24 -5.67 1.25
CA GLU A 41 1.45 -6.44 2.20
C GLU A 41 -0.06 -6.26 1.95
N ILE A 42 -0.84 -7.33 2.10
CA ILE A 42 -2.30 -7.24 2.00
C ILE A 42 -2.88 -7.01 3.40
N VAL A 43 -3.64 -5.93 3.56
CA VAL A 43 -4.43 -5.66 4.76
C VAL A 43 -5.90 -6.00 4.52
N PRO A 44 -6.67 -6.48 5.53
CA PRO A 44 -8.06 -6.89 5.33
C PRO A 44 -8.94 -5.81 4.68
N SER A 45 -8.80 -4.56 5.13
CA SER A 45 -9.50 -3.40 4.59
C SER A 45 -8.63 -2.15 4.70
N GLY A 46 -8.35 -1.51 3.56
CA GLY A 46 -7.50 -0.30 3.53
C GLY A 46 -8.09 0.87 4.30
N VAL A 47 -9.41 1.06 4.25
CA VAL A 47 -10.07 2.17 4.99
C VAL A 47 -10.07 1.93 6.50
N VAL A 48 -10.22 0.66 6.94
CA VAL A 48 -10.12 0.31 8.36
C VAL A 48 -8.69 0.50 8.84
N ARG A 49 -7.71 0.04 8.07
CA ARG A 49 -6.28 0.21 8.37
C ARG A 49 -5.89 1.69 8.52
N ILE A 50 -6.36 2.55 7.62
CA ILE A 50 -6.15 4.01 7.73
C ILE A 50 -6.79 4.56 9.02
N ALA A 51 -7.98 4.11 9.39
CA ALA A 51 -8.64 4.54 10.63
C ALA A 51 -7.88 4.06 11.88
N GLU A 52 -7.37 2.82 11.89
CA GLU A 52 -6.54 2.26 12.95
C GLU A 52 -5.24 3.07 13.14
N LEU A 53 -4.55 3.40 12.04
CA LEU A 53 -3.33 4.20 12.08
C LEU A 53 -3.61 5.61 12.60
N GLN A 54 -4.68 6.25 12.14
CA GLN A 54 -5.09 7.55 12.69
C GLN A 54 -5.40 7.47 14.19
N HIS A 55 -6.08 6.41 14.63
CA HIS A 55 -6.35 6.19 16.06
C HIS A 55 -5.07 5.99 16.89
N GLN A 56 -4.02 5.42 16.29
CA GLN A 56 -2.69 5.31 16.90
C GLN A 56 -1.89 6.62 16.88
N GLY A 57 -2.44 7.70 16.32
CA GLY A 57 -1.82 9.02 16.29
C GLY A 57 -1.03 9.34 15.02
N TYR A 58 -1.12 8.50 13.97
CA TYR A 58 -0.50 8.82 12.69
C TYR A 58 -1.26 9.94 11.97
N ALA A 59 -0.52 10.85 11.35
CA ALA A 59 -1.10 11.86 10.47
C ALA A 59 -1.64 11.20 9.18
N TYR A 60 -2.77 11.70 8.69
CA TYR A 60 -3.38 11.24 7.45
C TYR A 60 -3.26 12.30 6.36
N ILE A 61 -2.76 11.87 5.20
CA ILE A 61 -2.68 12.69 4.00
C ILE A 61 -3.33 11.92 2.85
N LYS A 62 -4.34 12.53 2.21
CA LYS A 62 -4.92 12.05 0.96
C LYS A 62 -4.40 12.91 -0.18
N VAL A 63 -3.65 12.30 -1.09
CA VAL A 63 -3.18 12.93 -2.34
C VAL A 63 -4.15 12.53 -3.45
N GLU A 64 -4.73 13.52 -4.15
CA GLU A 64 -5.58 13.32 -5.34
C GLU A 64 -4.76 13.25 -6.62
#